data_AF-A0A2E7DAN4-F1
#
_entry.id   AF-A0A2E7DAN4-F1
#
_cell.length_a   1.000
_cell.length_b   1.000
_cell.length_c   1.000
_cell.angle_alpha   90.00
_cell.angle_beta   90.00
_cell.angle_gamma   90.00
#
_symmetry.space_group_name_H-M   'P 1'
#
loop_
_entity.id
_entity.type
_entity.pdbx_description
1 polymer ?
#
loop_
_entity_poly.entity_id
_entity_poly.type
_entity_poly.pdbx_seq_one_letter_code
_entity_poly.pdbx_strand_id
1 'polypeptide(L)'
;MLRPSKFNILPRSAPTLLNQLTEQLNRYQVPFNMKFQKEPANYDRTNAVVLYLTRRYFQIAACLVSQLPESLQQDFRADTPHFTKKLADGIGLAEDPGQHQSFGLDRCRLIAEALVDAWDQKCEGADARLKMIHEAFEASDLDLSQPFLNRGSVDQYEWPTPVLVAL
;
A
#
# COMPACT_ATOMS: atom_id res chain seq x y z
N MET A 1 -13.48 3.16 3.69
CA MET A 1 -13.15 1.72 3.85
C MET A 1 -11.72 1.61 4.37
N LEU A 2 -11.26 0.41 4.73
CA LEU A 2 -9.94 0.19 5.34
C LEU A 2 -8.81 0.71 4.43
N ARG A 3 -7.76 1.27 5.00
CA ARG A 3 -6.61 1.81 4.27
C ARG A 3 -5.43 0.86 4.51
N PRO A 4 -5.10 -0.02 3.56
CA PRO A 4 -3.98 -0.94 3.70
C PRO A 4 -2.63 -0.22 3.67
N SER A 5 -1.85 -0.39 4.73
CA SER A 5 -0.39 -0.23 4.70
C SER A 5 0.23 -1.56 4.31
N LYS A 6 1.17 -1.55 3.36
CA LYS A 6 1.86 -2.73 2.85
C LYS A 6 3.33 -2.61 3.24
N PHE A 7 3.85 -3.63 3.91
CA PHE A 7 5.22 -3.65 4.41
C PHE A 7 6.05 -4.68 3.63
N ASN A 8 7.21 -4.22 3.20
CA ASN A 8 8.25 -5.01 2.57
C ASN A 8 9.37 -5.25 3.58
N ILE A 9 9.21 -6.30 4.38
CA ILE A 9 10.11 -6.63 5.49
C ILE A 9 10.70 -8.03 5.31
N LEU A 10 11.86 -8.30 5.90
CA LEU A 10 12.45 -9.63 5.91
C LEU A 10 11.64 -10.62 6.77
N PRO A 11 11.59 -11.91 6.37
CA PRO A 11 10.74 -12.91 7.04
C PRO A 11 11.11 -13.11 8.51
N ARG A 12 12.40 -12.99 8.87
CA ARG A 12 12.89 -13.14 10.25
C ARG A 12 12.29 -12.12 11.23
N SER A 13 11.88 -10.96 10.72
CA SER A 13 11.47 -9.80 11.51
C SER A 13 9.95 -9.65 11.55
N ALA A 14 9.22 -10.43 10.75
CA ALA A 14 7.77 -10.44 10.73
C ALA A 14 7.13 -10.76 12.10
N PRO A 15 7.61 -11.72 12.91
CA PRO A 15 7.07 -11.95 14.26
C PRO A 15 7.29 -10.75 15.20
N THR A 16 8.46 -10.11 15.12
CA THR A 16 8.76 -8.91 15.92
C THR A 16 7.87 -7.75 15.51
N LEU A 17 7.69 -7.52 14.20
CA LEU A 17 6.76 -6.51 13.67
C LEU A 17 5.33 -6.75 14.13
N LEU A 18 4.86 -8.00 14.08
CA LEU A 18 3.54 -8.38 14.58
C LEU A 18 3.38 -8.02 16.05
N ASN A 19 4.31 -8.43 16.90
CA ASN A 19 4.24 -8.17 18.33
C ASN A 19 4.22 -6.66 18.64
N GLN A 20 5.15 -5.90 18.05
CA GLN A 20 5.26 -4.46 18.26
C GLN A 20 3.99 -3.71 17.81
N LEU A 21 3.51 -3.97 16.58
CA LEU A 21 2.35 -3.27 16.07
C LEU A 21 1.06 -3.67 16.79
N THR A 22 0.87 -4.95 17.09
CA THR A 22 -0.34 -5.39 17.80
C THR A 22 -0.38 -4.84 19.22
N GLU A 23 0.72 -4.85 19.97
CA GLU A 23 0.80 -4.27 21.30
C GLU A 23 0.44 -2.78 21.27
N GLN A 24 1.08 -2.00 20.39
CA GLN A 24 0.86 -0.56 20.32
C GLN A 24 -0.54 -0.22 19.82
N LEU A 25 -1.00 -0.82 18.72
CA LEU A 25 -2.34 -0.56 18.19
C LEU A 25 -3.44 -0.92 19.20
N ASN A 26 -3.28 -2.03 19.94
CA ASN A 26 -4.21 -2.40 21.02
C ASN A 26 -4.17 -1.42 22.19
N ARG A 27 -2.98 -0.95 22.60
CA ARG A 27 -2.83 0.05 23.66
C ARG A 27 -3.60 1.34 23.34
N TYR A 28 -3.60 1.76 22.08
CA TYR A 28 -4.36 2.93 21.62
C TYR A 28 -5.78 2.60 21.12
N GLN A 29 -6.25 1.37 21.32
CA GLN A 29 -7.58 0.91 20.94
C GLN A 29 -7.90 1.15 19.45
N VAL A 30 -6.89 1.03 18.58
CA VAL A 30 -7.06 1.15 17.13
C VAL A 30 -7.58 -0.20 16.60
N PRO A 31 -8.77 -0.26 15.98
CA PRO A 31 -9.22 -1.48 15.32
C PRO A 31 -8.42 -1.73 14.04
N PHE A 32 -7.88 -2.93 13.89
CA PHE A 32 -7.09 -3.33 12.73
C PHE A 32 -7.30 -4.78 12.31
N ASN A 33 -6.91 -5.10 11.09
CA ASN A 33 -6.62 -6.47 10.65
C ASN A 33 -5.19 -6.51 10.09
N MET A 34 -4.43 -7.55 10.42
CA MET A 34 -3.11 -7.76 9.83
C MET A 34 -3.05 -9.09 9.10
N LYS A 35 -2.41 -9.09 7.93
CA LYS A 35 -2.14 -10.29 7.15
C LYS A 35 -0.65 -10.42 6.94
N PHE A 36 -0.15 -11.64 7.06
CA PHE A 36 1.23 -12.00 6.83
C PHE A 36 1.28 -13.14 5.82
N GLN A 37 2.35 -13.21 5.04
CA GLN A 37 2.64 -14.44 4.31
C GLN A 37 2.92 -15.56 5.29
N LYS A 38 2.29 -16.72 5.04
CA LYS A 38 2.42 -17.91 5.87
C LYS A 38 3.83 -18.51 5.81
N GLU A 39 4.39 -18.59 4.60
CA GLU A 39 5.68 -19.22 4.34
C GLU A 39 6.78 -18.17 4.17
N PRO A 40 7.96 -18.32 4.81
CA PRO A 40 9.08 -17.40 4.65
C PRO A 40 9.50 -17.18 3.18
N ALA A 41 9.36 -18.21 2.34
CA ALA A 41 9.70 -18.13 0.92
C ALA A 41 8.85 -17.11 0.14
N ASN A 42 7.64 -16.78 0.62
CA ASN A 42 6.73 -15.83 -0.04
C ASN A 42 7.00 -14.37 0.35
N TYR A 43 8.04 -14.11 1.17
CA TYR A 43 8.49 -12.76 1.50
C TYR A 43 9.34 -12.15 0.38
N ASP A 44 9.53 -12.81 -0.76
CA ASP A 44 10.08 -12.19 -1.97
C ASP A 44 9.18 -11.05 -2.48
N ARG A 45 7.87 -11.13 -2.24
CA ARG A 45 6.86 -10.11 -2.57
C ARG A 45 7.04 -8.83 -1.76
N THR A 46 6.78 -7.69 -2.40
CA THR A 46 6.82 -6.36 -1.76
C THR A 46 5.64 -6.07 -0.82
N ASN A 47 4.61 -6.93 -0.80
CA ASN A 47 3.43 -6.82 0.07
C ASN A 47 3.31 -7.99 1.06
N ALA A 48 4.44 -8.48 1.56
CA ALA A 48 4.48 -9.65 2.42
C ALA A 48 3.68 -9.48 3.72
N VAL A 49 3.54 -8.24 4.21
CA VAL A 49 2.67 -7.91 5.35
C VAL A 49 1.72 -6.80 4.94
N VAL A 50 0.45 -6.90 5.36
CA VAL A 50 -0.56 -5.87 5.13
C VAL A 50 -1.32 -5.55 6.41
N LEU A 51 -1.34 -4.28 6.80
CA LEU A 51 -2.11 -3.74 7.92
C LEU A 51 -3.31 -2.97 7.37
N TYR A 52 -4.51 -3.40 7.72
CA TYR A 52 -5.77 -2.76 7.39
C TYR A 52 -6.31 -2.02 8.60
N LEU A 53 -6.66 -0.76 8.44
CA LEU A 53 -7.27 0.08 9.49
C LEU A 53 -8.21 1.11 8.88
N THR A 54 -9.13 1.70 9.65
CA THR A 54 -9.99 2.76 9.10
C THR A 54 -9.20 4.07 8.93
N ARG A 55 -9.52 4.85 7.89
CA ARG A 55 -8.86 6.13 7.55
C ARG A 55 -8.50 7.02 8.73
N ARG A 56 -9.44 7.19 9.66
CA ARG A 56 -9.28 8.06 10.84
C ARG A 56 -8.11 7.66 11.75
N TYR A 57 -7.66 6.41 11.69
CA TYR A 57 -6.52 5.90 12.46
C TYR A 57 -5.20 5.92 11.67
N PHE A 58 -5.19 6.48 10.45
CA PHE A 58 -3.97 6.51 9.64
C PHE A 58 -2.83 7.23 10.38
N GLN A 59 -3.09 8.43 10.90
CA GLN A 59 -2.03 9.24 11.52
C GLN A 59 -1.42 8.57 12.76
N ILE A 60 -2.26 8.00 13.64
CA ILE A 60 -1.75 7.25 14.79
C ILE A 60 -0.95 6.02 14.36
N ALA A 61 -1.40 5.28 13.36
CA ALA A 61 -0.66 4.11 12.87
C ALA A 61 0.66 4.50 12.19
N ALA A 62 0.68 5.60 11.42
CA ALA A 62 1.89 6.12 10.81
C ALA A 62 2.93 6.51 11.88
N CYS A 63 2.51 7.19 12.95
CA CYS A 63 3.37 7.50 14.10
C CYS A 63 3.91 6.25 14.79
N LEU A 64 3.07 5.23 15.01
CA LEU A 64 3.49 3.98 15.64
C LEU A 64 4.49 3.22 14.77
N VAL A 65 4.27 3.17 13.45
CA VAL A 65 5.18 2.51 12.51
C VAL A 65 6.50 3.28 12.39
N SER A 66 6.48 4.62 12.39
CA SER A 66 7.71 5.42 12.32
C SER A 66 8.57 5.33 13.58
N GLN A 67 8.00 4.88 14.70
CA GLN A 67 8.68 4.68 15.98
C GLN A 67 9.15 3.24 16.20
N LEU A 68 9.02 2.36 15.19
CA LEU A 68 9.54 1.00 15.29
C LEU A 68 11.04 1.02 15.59
N PRO A 69 11.57 0.08 16.38
CA PRO A 69 13.00 0.02 16.72
C PRO A 69 13.89 0.01 15.48
N GLU A 70 15.06 0.65 15.57
CA GLU A 70 16.02 0.71 14.45
C GLU A 70 16.37 -0.67 13.90
N SER A 71 16.52 -1.67 14.77
CA SER A 71 16.78 -3.06 14.38
C SER A 71 15.70 -3.64 13.47
N LEU A 72 14.45 -3.19 13.61
CA LEU A 72 13.35 -3.60 12.74
C LEU A 72 13.33 -2.78 11.45
N GLN A 73 13.63 -1.47 11.54
CA GLN A 73 13.69 -0.58 10.38
C GLN A 73 14.77 -1.03 9.37
N GLN A 74 15.93 -1.50 9.86
CA GLN A 74 17.01 -2.03 9.01
C GLN A 74 16.61 -3.28 8.21
N ASP A 75 15.55 -3.98 8.64
CA ASP A 75 15.04 -5.17 7.96
C ASP A 75 13.93 -4.87 6.94
N PHE A 76 13.59 -3.58 6.74
CA PHE A 76 12.75 -3.15 5.62
C PHE A 76 13.57 -3.08 4.33
N ARG A 77 13.01 -3.62 3.25
CA ARG A 77 13.56 -3.45 1.90
C ARG A 77 12.88 -2.26 1.25
N ALA A 78 13.65 -1.39 0.60
CA ALA A 78 13.19 -0.07 0.14
C ALA A 78 11.98 -0.10 -0.82
N ASP A 79 11.85 -1.16 -1.61
CA ASP A 79 10.79 -1.28 -2.62
C ASP A 79 9.38 -1.32 -2.00
N THR A 80 8.42 -0.70 -2.67
CA THR A 80 7.00 -0.74 -2.31
C THR A 80 6.19 -1.41 -3.43
N PRO A 81 5.02 -1.99 -3.14
CA PRO A 81 4.18 -2.57 -4.16
C PRO A 81 3.77 -1.55 -5.22
N HIS A 82 3.65 -1.98 -6.48
CA HIS A 82 3.16 -1.12 -7.55
C HIS A 82 1.81 -0.49 -7.20
N PHE A 83 1.58 0.69 -7.77
CA PHE A 83 0.38 1.52 -7.58
C PHE A 83 0.18 2.05 -6.15
N THR A 84 1.13 1.83 -5.23
CA THR A 84 1.04 2.38 -3.88
C THR A 84 1.73 3.74 -3.76
N LYS A 85 1.24 4.57 -2.84
CA LYS A 85 2.00 5.73 -2.37
C LYS A 85 3.13 5.24 -1.49
N LYS A 86 4.37 5.54 -1.86
CA LYS A 86 5.52 5.32 -0.95
C LYS A 86 5.41 6.30 0.22
N LEU A 87 5.32 5.77 1.43
CA LEU A 87 5.33 6.55 2.66
C LEU A 87 6.74 6.63 3.25
N ALA A 88 7.43 5.49 3.27
CA ALA A 88 8.82 5.33 3.68
C ALA A 88 9.41 4.11 2.95
N ASP A 89 10.69 3.84 3.17
CA ASP A 89 11.36 2.66 2.60
C ASP A 89 10.65 1.37 3.06
N GLY A 90 10.19 0.60 2.08
CA GLY A 90 9.44 -0.64 2.31
C GLY A 90 8.02 -0.44 2.86
N ILE A 91 7.50 0.78 2.92
CA ILE A 91 6.16 1.08 3.44
C ILE A 91 5.36 1.78 2.35
N GLY A 92 4.44 1.03 1.75
CA GLY A 92 3.50 1.53 0.76
C GLY A 92 2.10 1.68 1.33
N LEU A 93 1.32 2.60 0.80
CA LEU A 93 -0.09 2.78 1.14
C LEU A 93 -0.97 2.71 -0.11
N ALA A 94 -2.14 2.09 0.05
CA ALA A 94 -3.25 2.29 -0.85
C ALA A 94 -4.57 2.30 -0.09
N GLU A 95 -5.65 2.72 -0.75
CA GLU A 95 -7.01 2.51 -0.27
C GLU A 95 -7.53 1.14 -0.70
N ASP A 96 -8.32 0.52 0.18
CA ASP A 96 -9.07 -0.68 -0.18
C ASP A 96 -10.18 -0.29 -1.17
N PRO A 97 -10.21 -0.82 -2.40
CA PRO A 97 -11.27 -0.53 -3.38
C PRO A 97 -12.64 -1.02 -2.91
N GLY A 98 -12.67 -1.90 -1.92
CA GLY A 98 -13.88 -2.51 -1.39
C GLY A 98 -14.29 -3.77 -2.15
N GLN A 99 -15.56 -4.16 -1.97
CA GLN A 99 -16.17 -5.31 -2.67
C GLN A 99 -15.42 -6.65 -2.56
N HIS A 100 -14.62 -6.82 -1.50
CA HIS A 100 -13.79 -8.01 -1.26
C HIS A 100 -12.70 -8.26 -2.33
N GLN A 101 -12.39 -7.27 -3.17
CA GLN A 101 -11.31 -7.36 -4.16
C GLN A 101 -9.99 -6.90 -3.54
N SER A 102 -8.89 -7.56 -3.89
CA SER A 102 -7.56 -7.06 -3.51
C SER A 102 -7.21 -5.81 -4.33
N PHE A 103 -6.60 -4.81 -3.69
CA PHE A 103 -6.14 -3.58 -4.36
C PHE A 103 -5.33 -3.85 -5.64
N GLY A 104 -4.38 -4.79 -5.59
CA GLY A 104 -3.55 -5.11 -6.75
C GLY A 104 -4.38 -5.68 -7.91
N LEU A 105 -5.34 -6.55 -7.62
CA LEU A 105 -6.22 -7.11 -8.65
C LEU A 105 -7.12 -6.03 -9.26
N ASP A 106 -7.61 -5.09 -8.46
CA ASP A 106 -8.43 -3.98 -8.94
C ASP A 106 -7.68 -3.09 -9.94
N ARG A 107 -6.48 -2.61 -9.58
CA ARG A 107 -5.68 -1.75 -10.47
C ARG A 107 -5.14 -2.51 -11.68
N CYS A 108 -4.70 -3.75 -11.51
CA CYS A 108 -4.24 -4.57 -12.64
C CYS A 108 -5.37 -4.91 -13.61
N ARG A 109 -6.61 -5.07 -13.14
CA ARG A 109 -7.76 -5.34 -14.01
C ARG A 109 -8.00 -4.18 -14.97
N LEU A 110 -8.00 -2.93 -14.48
CA LEU A 110 -8.17 -1.74 -15.31
C LEU A 110 -7.10 -1.65 -16.42
N ILE A 111 -5.85 -1.91 -16.06
CA ILE A 111 -4.74 -1.92 -17.03
C ILE A 111 -4.94 -3.04 -18.05
N ALA A 112 -5.28 -4.25 -17.60
CA ALA A 112 -5.47 -5.39 -18.47
C ALA A 112 -6.62 -5.17 -19.47
N GLU A 113 -7.76 -4.67 -19.00
CA GLU A 113 -8.92 -4.33 -19.85
C GLU A 113 -8.54 -3.27 -20.88
N ALA A 114 -7.88 -2.18 -20.47
CA ALA A 114 -7.43 -1.12 -21.38
C ALA A 114 -6.44 -1.63 -22.45
N LEU A 115 -5.56 -2.57 -22.10
CA LEU A 115 -4.62 -3.18 -23.04
C LEU A 115 -5.31 -4.10 -24.05
N VAL A 116 -6.37 -4.80 -23.63
CA VAL A 116 -7.21 -5.62 -24.53
C VAL A 116 -7.95 -4.71 -25.51
N ASP A 117 -8.55 -3.63 -25.03
CA ASP A 117 -9.23 -2.65 -25.87
C ASP A 117 -8.27 -1.99 -26.87
N ALA A 118 -7.04 -1.68 -26.42
CA ALA A 118 -6.00 -1.14 -27.29
C ALA A 118 -5.60 -2.10 -28.40
N TRP A 119 -5.55 -3.39 -28.09
CA TRP A 119 -5.28 -4.42 -29.08
C TRP A 119 -6.42 -4.54 -30.10
N ASP A 120 -7.69 -4.53 -29.64
CA ASP A 120 -8.87 -4.63 -30.51
C ASP A 120 -8.96 -3.43 -31.48
N GLN A 121 -8.65 -2.23 -30.98
CA GLN A 121 -8.60 -1.00 -31.78
C GLN A 121 -7.34 -0.88 -32.66
N LYS A 122 -6.45 -1.88 -32.64
CA LYS A 122 -5.17 -1.89 -33.38
C LYS A 122 -4.28 -0.69 -33.05
N CYS A 123 -4.32 -0.23 -31.80
CA CYS A 123 -3.42 0.80 -31.31
C CYS A 123 -1.98 0.28 -31.28
N GLU A 124 -1.09 0.97 -31.98
CA GLU A 124 0.33 0.65 -32.04
C GLU A 124 1.16 1.59 -31.16
N GLY A 125 2.20 1.05 -30.53
CA GLY A 125 3.13 1.81 -29.70
C GLY A 125 2.74 1.92 -28.23
N ALA A 126 3.74 2.25 -27.40
CA ALA A 126 3.57 2.38 -25.96
C ALA A 126 2.70 3.58 -25.57
N ASP A 127 2.86 4.71 -26.25
CA ASP A 127 2.14 5.96 -25.94
C ASP A 127 0.64 5.83 -26.17
N ALA A 128 0.23 5.19 -27.27
CA ALA A 128 -1.18 4.95 -27.57
C ALA A 128 -1.82 4.02 -26.53
N ARG A 129 -1.11 2.96 -26.11
CA ARG A 129 -1.57 2.05 -25.03
C ARG A 129 -1.65 2.77 -23.69
N LEU A 130 -0.67 3.61 -23.37
CA LEU A 130 -0.65 4.39 -22.15
C LEU A 130 -1.83 5.37 -22.10
N LYS A 131 -2.13 6.04 -23.23
CA LYS A 131 -3.31 6.89 -23.35
C LYS A 131 -4.61 6.13 -23.03
N MET A 132 -4.77 4.92 -23.58
CA MET A 132 -5.96 4.11 -23.29
C MET A 132 -6.03 3.66 -21.83
N ILE A 133 -4.90 3.37 -21.19
CA ILE A 133 -4.86 3.10 -19.75
C ILE A 133 -5.29 4.34 -18.96
N HIS A 134 -4.83 5.54 -19.33
CA HIS A 134 -5.30 6.78 -18.71
C HIS A 134 -6.82 6.94 -18.86
N GLU A 135 -7.35 6.78 -20.07
CA GLU A 135 -8.78 6.88 -20.36
C GLU A 135 -9.61 5.85 -19.55
N ALA A 136 -9.11 4.62 -19.38
CA ALA A 136 -9.78 3.60 -18.56
C ALA A 136 -9.80 3.93 -17.05
N PHE A 137 -8.73 4.54 -16.53
CA PHE A 137 -8.70 5.05 -15.16
C PHE A 137 -9.69 6.21 -15.00
N GLU A 138 -9.69 7.18 -15.91
CA GLU A 138 -10.61 8.33 -15.89
C GLU A 138 -12.07 7.89 -15.99
N ALA A 139 -12.38 6.93 -16.87
CA ALA A 139 -13.72 6.35 -17.01
C ALA A 139 -14.19 5.62 -15.73
N SER A 140 -13.26 5.22 -14.87
CA SER A 140 -13.53 4.61 -13.56
C SER A 140 -13.52 5.63 -12.41
N ASP A 141 -13.45 6.93 -12.72
CA ASP A 141 -13.28 8.04 -11.76
C ASP A 141 -12.03 7.87 -10.87
N LEU A 142 -10.94 7.35 -11.46
CA LEU A 142 -9.64 7.18 -10.82
C LEU A 142 -8.56 7.99 -11.56
N ASP A 143 -7.52 8.36 -10.83
CA ASP A 143 -6.36 9.07 -11.38
C ASP A 143 -5.16 8.12 -11.46
N LEU A 144 -4.64 7.88 -12.67
CA LEU A 144 -3.48 7.01 -12.88
C LEU A 144 -2.19 7.58 -12.24
N SER A 145 -2.10 8.90 -12.03
CA SER A 145 -0.99 9.54 -11.33
C SER A 145 -1.06 9.35 -9.81
N GLN A 146 -2.26 9.06 -9.28
CA GLN A 146 -2.50 8.77 -7.86
C GLN A 146 -3.28 7.46 -7.68
N PRO A 147 -2.78 6.32 -8.20
CA PRO A 147 -3.55 5.10 -8.31
C PRO A 147 -3.81 4.43 -6.94
N PHE A 148 -3.15 4.92 -5.89
CA PHE A 148 -3.35 4.49 -4.51
C PHE A 148 -4.64 5.05 -3.89
N LEU A 149 -5.26 6.06 -4.49
CA LEU A 149 -6.54 6.64 -4.06
C LEU A 149 -7.71 5.92 -4.73
N ASN A 150 -8.85 5.91 -4.05
CA ASN A 150 -10.14 5.58 -4.63
C ASN A 150 -10.86 6.82 -5.17
N ARG A 151 -11.94 6.58 -5.92
CA ARG A 151 -12.85 7.62 -6.39
C ARG A 151 -13.26 8.59 -5.28
N GLY A 152 -13.07 9.88 -5.53
CA GLY A 152 -13.47 10.97 -4.62
C GLY A 152 -12.62 11.08 -3.36
N SER A 153 -11.57 10.28 -3.20
CA SER A 153 -10.61 10.45 -2.13
C SER A 153 -9.63 11.57 -2.43
N VAL A 154 -9.10 12.14 -1.35
CA VAL A 154 -8.03 13.13 -1.38
C VAL A 154 -6.83 12.57 -0.64
N ASP A 155 -5.64 12.86 -1.14
CA ASP A 155 -4.39 12.49 -0.46
C ASP A 155 -4.23 13.31 0.82
N GLN A 156 -4.30 12.62 1.95
CA GLN A 156 -4.06 13.17 3.30
C GLN A 156 -3.09 12.28 4.07
N TYR A 157 -2.24 11.56 3.34
CA TYR A 157 -1.35 10.55 3.88
C TYR A 157 0.05 11.12 4.09
N GLU A 158 0.17 11.93 5.12
CA GLU A 158 1.45 12.49 5.50
C GLU A 158 2.20 11.50 6.39
N TRP A 159 3.46 11.23 6.05
CA TRP A 159 4.34 10.44 6.90
C TRP A 159 4.91 11.34 8.00
N PRO A 160 4.86 10.93 9.28
CA PRO A 160 5.36 11.74 10.37
C PRO A 160 6.86 12.00 10.22
N THR A 161 7.28 13.22 10.51
CA THR A 161 8.69 13.58 10.60
C THR A 161 9.27 12.99 11.89
N PRO A 162 10.49 12.41 11.87
CA PRO A 162 11.15 11.99 13.09
C PRO A 162 11.23 13.17 14.07
N VAL A 163 10.64 13.01 15.27
CA VAL A 163 10.90 13.95 16.35
C VAL A 163 12.29 13.61 16.86
N LEU A 164 13.29 14.38 16.43
CA LEU A 164 14.61 14.35 17.04
C LEU A 164 14.45 14.79 18.50
N VAL A 165 14.37 13.83 19.41
CA VAL A 165 14.55 14.13 20.83
C VAL A 165 16.05 14.35 21.00
N ALA A 166 16.47 15.61 20.98
CA ALA A 166 17.80 15.98 21.43
C ALA A 166 17.90 15.56 22.91
N LEU A 167 18.68 14.52 23.17
CA LEU A 167 19.13 14.14 24.51
C LEU A 167 20.29 15.06 24.93
#